data_AF-G9A7I3-F1
#
_entry.id   AF-G9A7I3-F1
#
_cell.length_a   1.000
_cell.length_b   1.000
_cell.length_c   1.000
_cell.angle_alpha   90.00
_cell.angle_beta   90.00
_cell.angle_gamma   90.00
#
_symmetry.space_group_name_H-M   'P 1'
#
loop_
_entity.id
_entity.type
_entity.pdbx_description
1 polymer ?
#
loop_
_entity_poly.entity_id
_entity_poly.type
_entity_poly.pdbx_seq_one_letter_code
_entity_poly.pdbx_strand_id
1 'polypeptide(L)'
;MPAVSDLSYDDWLEHAFSHSIRPHGNAWFFDEDPPWWDPEPFLAVDYFTRLFLTTERSLAGFSDAQIAQGFTYLLSTSASGDNGWFYKTSTPTAARLACVEAIQHVFACLFAPRCAAVLGHIDEPGAAPLNTVCYMWWDEFPCLALPDDPDCDQIHRAAIEVMRRTLRLEAIACQEAALHGLGHWARYRPNEVAAAVDEFLGDGRSKRAEIVSYARWARCGCVL
;
A
#
# COMPACT_ATOMS: atom_id res chain seq x y z
N MET A 1 19.19 -12.09 -15.03
CA MET A 1 18.30 -12.24 -16.21
C MET A 1 18.00 -10.85 -16.74
N PRO A 2 17.77 -10.64 -18.05
CA PRO A 2 17.32 -9.33 -18.53
C PRO A 2 15.98 -8.97 -17.88
N ALA A 3 15.74 -7.67 -17.67
CA ALA A 3 14.44 -7.18 -17.24
C ALA A 3 13.35 -7.64 -18.22
N VAL A 4 12.15 -7.88 -17.69
CA VAL A 4 10.96 -8.29 -18.44
C VAL A 4 10.00 -7.10 -18.54
N SER A 5 9.54 -6.78 -19.74
CA SER A 5 8.62 -5.64 -19.99
C SER A 5 7.29 -6.08 -20.61
N ASP A 6 7.30 -7.16 -21.39
CA ASP A 6 6.20 -7.53 -22.29
C ASP A 6 5.32 -8.65 -21.71
N LEU A 7 5.01 -8.58 -20.42
CA LEU A 7 4.17 -9.57 -19.75
C LEU A 7 2.68 -9.25 -19.99
N SER A 8 1.90 -10.28 -20.33
CA SER A 8 0.44 -10.18 -20.21
C SER A 8 0.05 -9.97 -18.75
N TYR A 9 -1.17 -9.52 -18.47
CA TYR A 9 -1.61 -9.31 -17.08
C TYR A 9 -1.51 -10.60 -16.25
N ASP A 10 -1.89 -11.74 -16.82
CA ASP A 10 -1.87 -13.01 -16.10
C ASP A 10 -0.41 -13.50 -15.89
N ASP A 11 0.46 -13.35 -16.91
CA ASP A 11 1.89 -13.66 -16.76
C ASP A 11 2.58 -12.73 -15.75
N TRP A 12 2.15 -11.47 -15.67
CA TRP A 12 2.65 -10.50 -14.69
C TRP A 12 2.24 -10.88 -13.25
N LEU A 13 1.02 -11.37 -13.05
CA LEU A 13 0.60 -11.90 -11.74
C LEU A 13 1.43 -13.12 -11.34
N GLU A 14 1.61 -14.08 -12.25
CA GLU A 14 2.44 -15.25 -11.99
C GLU A 14 3.88 -14.83 -11.69
N HIS A 15 4.44 -13.91 -12.46
CA HIS A 15 5.77 -13.35 -12.26
C HIS A 15 5.92 -12.69 -10.88
N ALA A 16 4.95 -11.90 -10.43
CA ALA A 16 5.07 -11.19 -9.15
C ALA A 16 4.80 -12.10 -7.92
N PHE A 17 3.89 -13.07 -8.03
CA PHE A 17 3.30 -13.74 -6.86
C PHE A 17 3.55 -15.26 -6.78
N SER A 18 3.99 -15.92 -7.85
CA SER A 18 4.11 -17.40 -7.86
C SER A 18 5.41 -17.94 -7.27
N HIS A 19 6.34 -17.06 -6.88
CA HIS A 19 7.62 -17.45 -6.29
C HIS A 19 7.45 -18.26 -5.01
N SER A 20 8.30 -19.28 -4.85
CA SER A 20 8.30 -20.12 -3.65
C SER A 20 8.80 -19.34 -2.42
N ILE A 21 8.09 -19.48 -1.31
CA ILE A 21 8.49 -18.90 -0.03
C ILE A 21 9.66 -19.69 0.54
N ARG A 22 10.78 -18.99 0.76
CA ARG A 22 12.01 -19.55 1.30
C ARG A 22 11.93 -19.54 2.83
N PRO A 23 11.99 -20.69 3.52
CA PRO A 23 12.02 -20.73 4.99
C PRO A 23 13.30 -20.12 5.57
N HIS A 24 14.38 -20.10 4.78
CA HIS A 24 15.70 -19.60 5.13
C HIS A 24 16.27 -18.77 3.98
N GLY A 25 17.01 -17.71 4.32
CA GLY A 25 17.61 -16.79 3.34
C GLY A 25 16.71 -15.60 3.00
N ASN A 26 17.20 -14.75 2.09
CA ASN A 26 16.49 -13.55 1.65
C ASN A 26 15.34 -13.91 0.69
N ALA A 27 14.34 -13.03 0.61
CA ALA A 27 13.29 -13.11 -0.40
C ALA A 27 13.87 -13.16 -1.82
N TRP A 28 13.14 -13.75 -2.76
CA TRP A 28 13.62 -14.03 -4.13
C TRP A 28 14.06 -12.79 -4.90
N PHE A 29 13.46 -11.63 -4.63
CA PHE A 29 13.81 -10.38 -5.28
C PHE A 29 15.15 -9.80 -4.77
N PHE A 30 15.77 -10.36 -3.73
CA PHE A 30 17.13 -10.00 -3.30
C PHE A 30 18.22 -10.88 -3.91
N ASP A 31 17.89 -11.73 -4.88
CA ASP A 31 18.90 -12.47 -5.64
C ASP A 31 19.75 -11.50 -6.49
N GLU A 32 20.92 -11.93 -7.00
CA GLU A 32 21.85 -11.03 -7.71
C GLU A 32 21.27 -10.47 -9.03
N ASP A 33 20.37 -11.21 -9.68
CA ASP A 33 19.90 -10.93 -11.04
C ASP A 33 18.44 -11.37 -11.29
N PRO A 34 17.48 -11.01 -10.40
CA PRO A 34 16.10 -11.43 -10.56
C PRO A 34 15.52 -10.76 -11.82
N PRO A 35 14.53 -11.39 -12.46
CA PRO A 35 13.90 -10.82 -13.64
C PRO A 35 13.05 -9.60 -13.22
N TRP A 36 13.66 -8.41 -13.16
CA TRP A 36 12.95 -7.19 -12.81
C TRP A 36 11.88 -6.86 -13.84
N TRP A 37 10.70 -6.46 -13.36
CA TRP A 37 9.65 -5.97 -14.23
C TRP A 37 9.88 -4.48 -14.49
N ASP A 38 10.10 -4.11 -15.75
CA ASP A 38 10.36 -2.73 -16.19
C ASP A 38 9.32 -2.31 -17.24
N PRO A 39 8.08 -2.02 -16.83
CA PRO A 39 6.99 -1.68 -17.72
C PRO A 39 7.01 -0.21 -18.15
N GLU A 40 6.35 0.08 -19.27
CA GLU A 40 5.93 1.45 -19.56
C GLU A 40 5.00 1.99 -18.46
N PRO A 41 5.14 3.26 -18.01
CA PRO A 41 4.38 3.82 -16.88
C PRO A 41 2.86 3.65 -16.97
N PHE A 42 2.29 3.84 -18.17
CA PHE A 42 0.84 3.66 -18.37
C PHE A 42 0.39 2.22 -18.17
N LEU A 43 1.19 1.25 -18.65
CA LEU A 43 0.90 -0.17 -18.49
C LEU A 43 0.98 -0.58 -17.02
N ALA A 44 1.97 -0.06 -16.29
CA ALA A 44 2.08 -0.28 -14.85
C ALA A 44 0.83 0.21 -14.12
N VAL A 45 0.42 1.46 -14.35
CA VAL A 45 -0.79 2.04 -13.74
C VAL A 45 -2.04 1.22 -14.08
N ASP A 46 -2.19 0.76 -15.32
CA ASP A 46 -3.32 -0.12 -15.72
C ASP A 46 -3.32 -1.45 -14.95
N TYR A 47 -2.18 -2.13 -14.89
CA TYR A 47 -2.05 -3.43 -14.21
C TYR A 47 -2.26 -3.31 -12.70
N PHE A 48 -1.68 -2.30 -12.05
CA PHE A 48 -1.91 -2.05 -10.62
C PHE A 48 -3.37 -1.68 -10.34
N THR A 49 -3.98 -0.82 -11.16
CA THR A 49 -5.41 -0.48 -11.01
C THR A 49 -6.27 -1.74 -11.12
N ARG A 50 -6.02 -2.58 -12.13
CA ARG A 50 -6.73 -3.85 -12.31
C ARG A 50 -6.52 -4.79 -11.13
N LEU A 51 -5.29 -4.96 -10.66
CA LEU A 51 -4.97 -5.78 -9.48
C LEU A 51 -5.73 -5.29 -8.25
N PHE A 52 -5.64 -4.00 -7.94
CA PHE A 52 -6.27 -3.42 -6.77
C PHE A 52 -7.79 -3.59 -6.79
N LEU A 53 -8.44 -3.38 -7.94
CA LEU A 53 -9.89 -3.57 -8.09
C LEU A 53 -10.36 -5.03 -8.13
N THR A 54 -9.45 -5.98 -8.35
CA THR A 54 -9.80 -7.40 -8.52
C THR A 54 -9.02 -8.31 -7.58
N THR A 55 -8.53 -7.75 -6.47
CA THR A 55 -7.56 -8.40 -5.57
C THR A 55 -7.99 -9.81 -5.16
N GLU A 56 -9.26 -10.01 -4.81
CA GLU A 56 -9.80 -11.34 -4.44
C GLU A 56 -9.68 -12.36 -5.57
N ARG A 57 -9.99 -11.96 -6.81
CA ARG A 57 -9.95 -12.84 -7.99
C ARG A 57 -8.51 -13.06 -8.45
N SER A 58 -7.75 -11.98 -8.61
CA SER A 58 -6.40 -12.00 -9.15
C SER A 58 -5.42 -12.70 -8.22
N LEU A 59 -5.69 -12.70 -6.91
CA LEU A 59 -4.81 -13.33 -5.91
C LEU A 59 -5.39 -14.60 -5.27
N ALA A 60 -6.49 -15.15 -5.80
CA ALA A 60 -7.15 -16.32 -5.23
C ALA A 60 -6.24 -17.57 -5.12
N GLY A 61 -5.27 -17.69 -6.04
CA GLY A 61 -4.36 -18.83 -6.11
C GLY A 61 -3.12 -18.71 -5.23
N PHE A 62 -2.86 -17.56 -4.61
CA PHE A 62 -1.63 -17.29 -3.87
C PHE A 62 -1.86 -17.26 -2.36
N SER A 63 -0.89 -17.82 -1.62
CA SER A 63 -0.88 -17.75 -0.15
C SER A 63 -0.63 -16.32 0.34
N ASP A 64 -1.02 -16.02 1.59
CA ASP A 64 -0.74 -14.72 2.23
C ASP A 64 0.74 -14.34 2.17
N ALA A 65 1.64 -15.31 2.34
CA ALA A 65 3.08 -15.08 2.29
C ALA A 65 3.58 -14.75 0.86
N GLN A 66 3.01 -15.39 -0.16
CA GLN A 66 3.30 -15.07 -1.56
C GLN A 66 2.80 -13.68 -1.93
N ILE A 67 1.58 -13.36 -1.52
CA ILE A 67 0.99 -12.03 -1.73
C ILE A 67 1.82 -10.96 -1.03
N ALA A 68 2.26 -11.20 0.20
CA ALA A 68 3.12 -10.28 0.92
C ALA A 68 4.43 -10.02 0.14
N GLN A 69 5.14 -11.07 -0.27
CA GLN A 69 6.39 -10.91 -1.04
C GLN A 69 6.16 -10.23 -2.39
N GLY A 70 5.09 -10.56 -3.10
CA GLY A 70 4.78 -9.95 -4.40
C GLY A 70 4.45 -8.46 -4.29
N PHE A 71 3.67 -8.05 -3.27
CA PHE A 71 3.44 -6.61 -3.04
C PHE A 71 4.71 -5.89 -2.60
N THR A 72 5.53 -6.50 -1.74
CA THR A 72 6.83 -5.91 -1.38
C THR A 72 7.69 -5.72 -2.61
N TYR A 73 7.81 -6.75 -3.48
CA TYR A 73 8.51 -6.66 -4.75
C TYR A 73 7.99 -5.54 -5.66
N LEU A 74 6.67 -5.41 -5.78
CA LEU A 74 6.03 -4.49 -6.73
C LEU A 74 6.03 -3.02 -6.27
N LEU A 75 5.98 -2.78 -4.96
CA LEU A 75 5.78 -1.44 -4.40
C LEU A 75 7.06 -0.87 -3.78
N SER A 76 7.81 -1.69 -3.04
CA SER A 76 8.97 -1.21 -2.28
C SER A 76 10.13 -0.85 -3.21
N THR A 77 10.50 0.42 -3.21
CA THR A 77 11.72 0.88 -3.91
C THR A 77 12.98 0.25 -3.34
N SER A 78 12.95 -0.21 -2.08
CA SER A 78 14.06 -0.94 -1.45
C SER A 78 14.16 -2.39 -1.94
N ALA A 79 13.06 -2.96 -2.44
CA ALA A 79 13.02 -4.30 -2.99
C ALA A 79 13.42 -4.31 -4.47
N SER A 80 12.81 -3.46 -5.31
CA SER A 80 12.97 -3.51 -6.78
C SER A 80 13.58 -2.26 -7.41
N GLY A 81 13.99 -1.28 -6.61
CA GLY A 81 14.36 0.05 -7.10
C GLY A 81 13.15 0.90 -7.45
N ASP A 82 13.40 2.20 -7.67
CA ASP A 82 12.38 3.14 -8.16
C ASP A 82 12.54 3.33 -9.68
N ASN A 83 11.66 2.70 -10.47
CA ASN A 83 11.57 2.94 -11.92
C ASN A 83 10.64 4.13 -12.25
N GLY A 84 10.04 4.75 -11.22
CA GLY A 84 9.19 5.93 -11.31
C GLY A 84 7.85 5.74 -11.97
N TRP A 85 7.38 4.50 -12.19
CA TRP A 85 6.18 4.20 -12.97
C TRP A 85 4.94 5.01 -12.56
N PHE A 86 4.78 5.33 -11.27
CA PHE A 86 3.60 6.03 -10.76
C PHE A 86 3.61 7.54 -11.02
N TYR A 87 4.71 8.23 -10.70
CA TYR A 87 4.80 9.69 -10.74
C TYR A 87 5.16 10.28 -12.12
N LYS A 88 5.25 9.46 -13.16
CA LYS A 88 5.50 9.94 -14.53
C LYS A 88 4.27 10.64 -15.09
N THR A 89 4.42 11.91 -15.43
CA THR A 89 3.38 12.76 -16.02
C THR A 89 3.03 12.38 -17.47
N SER A 90 3.75 11.43 -18.08
CA SER A 90 3.34 10.78 -19.34
C SER A 90 2.08 9.92 -19.17
N THR A 91 1.80 9.44 -17.95
CA THR A 91 0.56 8.74 -17.65
C THR A 91 -0.54 9.76 -17.32
N PRO A 92 -1.73 9.70 -17.96
CA PRO A 92 -2.83 10.62 -17.69
C PRO A 92 -3.21 10.64 -16.21
N THR A 93 -3.40 11.84 -15.67
CA THR A 93 -3.77 12.05 -14.26
C THR A 93 -5.03 11.30 -13.86
N ALA A 94 -6.03 11.19 -14.74
CA ALA A 94 -7.23 10.39 -14.48
C ALA A 94 -6.91 8.90 -14.19
N ALA A 95 -5.94 8.31 -14.89
CA ALA A 95 -5.53 6.93 -14.66
C ALA A 95 -4.77 6.78 -13.33
N ARG A 96 -3.87 7.73 -13.01
CA ARG A 96 -3.15 7.76 -11.74
C ARG A 96 -4.11 7.88 -10.54
N LEU A 97 -5.11 8.76 -10.64
CA LEU A 97 -6.17 8.91 -9.64
C LEU A 97 -7.00 7.64 -9.46
N ALA A 98 -7.40 7.00 -10.56
CA ALA A 98 -8.12 5.73 -10.51
C ALA A 98 -7.31 4.64 -9.78
N CYS A 99 -5.99 4.60 -10.00
CA CYS A 99 -5.09 3.68 -9.30
C CYS A 99 -5.05 3.98 -7.79
N VAL A 100 -4.89 5.26 -7.38
CA VAL A 100 -4.95 5.65 -5.96
C VAL A 100 -6.29 5.23 -5.34
N GLU A 101 -7.40 5.55 -5.98
CA GLU A 101 -8.73 5.25 -5.47
C GLU A 101 -8.98 3.74 -5.34
N ALA A 102 -8.41 2.94 -6.25
CA ALA A 102 -8.51 1.48 -6.22
C ALA A 102 -7.82 0.85 -5.00
N ILE A 103 -6.83 1.51 -4.39
CA ILE A 103 -6.17 1.05 -3.15
C ILE A 103 -7.20 0.80 -2.03
N GLN A 104 -8.30 1.55 -2.00
CA GLN A 104 -9.40 1.30 -1.05
C GLN A 104 -9.91 -0.14 -1.10
N HIS A 105 -9.96 -0.74 -2.30
CA HIS A 105 -10.41 -2.11 -2.48
C HIS A 105 -9.40 -3.12 -1.94
N VAL A 106 -8.09 -2.84 -2.02
CA VAL A 106 -7.05 -3.67 -1.39
C VAL A 106 -7.25 -3.72 0.13
N PHE A 107 -7.44 -2.56 0.78
CA PHE A 107 -7.70 -2.53 2.22
C PHE A 107 -8.99 -3.26 2.59
N ALA A 108 -10.08 -3.02 1.86
CA ALA A 108 -11.38 -3.59 2.20
C ALA A 108 -11.50 -5.10 1.90
N CYS A 109 -10.90 -5.58 0.80
CA CYS A 109 -11.16 -6.92 0.27
C CYS A 109 -9.96 -7.88 0.40
N LEU A 110 -8.76 -7.36 0.70
CA LEU A 110 -7.59 -8.18 1.00
C LEU A 110 -7.17 -8.06 2.46
N PHE A 111 -6.78 -6.86 2.91
CA PHE A 111 -6.18 -6.71 4.23
C PHE A 111 -7.20 -6.89 5.36
N ALA A 112 -8.37 -6.26 5.27
CA ALA A 112 -9.40 -6.36 6.30
C ALA A 112 -9.81 -7.82 6.61
N PRO A 113 -10.04 -8.70 5.61
CA PRO A 113 -10.39 -10.09 5.90
C PRO A 113 -9.20 -11.01 6.21
N ARG A 114 -7.95 -10.65 5.88
CA ARG A 114 -6.79 -11.58 5.98
C ARG A 114 -5.72 -11.18 7.00
N CYS A 115 -5.65 -9.91 7.39
CA CYS A 115 -4.72 -9.48 8.44
C CYS A 115 -5.21 -9.95 9.82
N ALA A 116 -4.27 -10.35 10.67
CA ALA A 116 -4.54 -10.60 12.08
C ALA A 116 -4.87 -9.28 12.80
N ALA A 117 -5.70 -9.35 13.83
CA ALA A 117 -6.12 -8.18 14.62
C ALA A 117 -5.06 -7.75 15.67
N VAL A 118 -3.82 -7.58 15.21
CA VAL A 118 -2.66 -7.18 16.01
C VAL A 118 -2.10 -5.86 15.51
N LEU A 119 -1.41 -5.13 16.38
CA LEU A 119 -0.80 -3.84 16.09
C LEU A 119 0.70 -3.97 15.82
N GLY A 120 1.13 -3.50 14.64
CA GLY A 120 2.53 -3.51 14.23
C GLY A 120 3.39 -2.51 15.02
N HIS A 121 2.88 -1.32 15.33
CA HIS A 121 3.69 -0.25 15.96
C HIS A 121 4.19 -0.56 17.39
N ILE A 122 3.65 -1.61 18.02
CA ILE A 122 4.05 -2.09 19.35
C ILE A 122 4.55 -3.55 19.32
N ASP A 123 4.85 -4.06 18.13
CA ASP A 123 5.33 -5.43 17.90
C ASP A 123 4.43 -6.50 18.57
N GLU A 124 3.10 -6.35 18.46
CA GLU A 124 2.16 -7.30 19.06
C GLU A 124 2.31 -8.69 18.39
N PRO A 125 2.50 -9.78 19.17
CA PRO A 125 2.74 -11.09 18.60
C PRO A 125 1.48 -11.64 17.90
N GLY A 126 1.69 -12.47 16.88
CA GLY A 126 0.60 -13.14 16.14
C GLY A 126 0.24 -12.50 14.80
N ALA A 127 1.11 -11.64 14.26
CA ALA A 127 0.97 -11.08 12.93
C ALA A 127 0.86 -12.18 11.86
N ALA A 128 -0.12 -12.04 10.96
CA ALA A 128 -0.19 -12.81 9.73
C ALA A 128 0.80 -12.23 8.70
N PRO A 129 1.20 -12.98 7.66
CA PRO A 129 2.18 -12.51 6.67
C PRO A 129 1.82 -11.16 6.03
N LEU A 130 0.53 -10.85 5.87
CA LEU A 130 0.06 -9.60 5.26
C LEU A 130 0.09 -8.39 6.21
N ASN A 131 0.22 -8.58 7.54
CA ASN A 131 0.17 -7.47 8.49
C ASN A 131 1.28 -6.43 8.23
N THR A 132 2.50 -6.87 7.94
CA THR A 132 3.62 -5.95 7.66
C THR A 132 3.38 -5.15 6.39
N VAL A 133 2.93 -5.79 5.31
CA VAL A 133 2.62 -5.09 4.05
C VAL A 133 1.46 -4.12 4.22
N CYS A 134 0.44 -4.49 5.00
CA CYS A 134 -0.66 -3.59 5.34
C CYS A 134 -0.13 -2.37 6.10
N TYR A 135 0.64 -2.58 7.18
CA TYR A 135 1.19 -1.50 8.01
C TYR A 135 2.06 -0.52 7.22
N MET A 136 2.99 -1.05 6.42
CA MET A 136 3.97 -0.28 5.64
C MET A 136 3.43 0.21 4.29
N TRP A 137 2.15 -0.01 3.99
CA TRP A 137 1.61 0.23 2.64
C TRP A 137 1.96 1.63 2.12
N TRP A 138 1.72 2.67 2.92
CA TRP A 138 1.93 4.06 2.51
C TRP A 138 3.39 4.53 2.59
N ASP A 139 4.26 3.79 3.28
CA ASP A 139 5.70 4.03 3.38
C ASP A 139 6.43 3.50 2.16
N GLU A 140 6.03 2.29 1.76
CA GLU A 140 6.63 1.56 0.66
C GLU A 140 5.96 1.89 -0.67
N PHE A 141 4.75 2.44 -0.68
CA PHE A 141 4.08 2.80 -1.93
C PHE A 141 4.95 3.79 -2.73
N PRO A 142 5.10 3.60 -4.06
CA PRO A 142 5.86 4.52 -4.89
C PRO A 142 5.40 5.97 -4.71
N CYS A 143 6.35 6.90 -4.85
CA CYS A 143 6.05 8.32 -4.76
C CYS A 143 4.85 8.68 -5.65
N LEU A 144 3.83 9.32 -5.06
CA LEU A 144 2.58 9.57 -5.76
C LEU A 144 2.69 10.67 -6.82
N ALA A 145 3.52 11.68 -6.56
CA ALA A 145 3.76 12.80 -7.45
C ALA A 145 5.08 13.51 -7.07
N LEU A 146 5.82 13.99 -8.07
CA LEU A 146 6.98 14.85 -7.84
C LEU A 146 6.55 16.28 -7.45
N PRO A 147 7.42 17.08 -6.80
CA PRO A 147 7.07 18.43 -6.35
C PRO A 147 6.61 19.40 -7.45
N ASP A 148 7.03 19.17 -8.70
CA ASP A 148 6.69 19.96 -9.89
C ASP A 148 5.50 19.41 -10.70
N ASP A 149 4.89 18.30 -10.26
CA ASP A 149 3.70 17.74 -10.89
C ASP A 149 2.50 18.69 -10.69
N PRO A 150 1.86 19.18 -11.77
CA PRO A 150 0.73 20.11 -11.67
C PRO A 150 -0.48 19.51 -10.93
N ASP A 151 -0.59 18.19 -10.88
CA ASP A 151 -1.71 17.45 -10.26
C ASP A 151 -1.37 16.88 -8.88
N CYS A 152 -0.19 17.20 -8.34
CA CYS A 152 0.29 16.74 -7.03
C CYS A 152 -0.74 16.94 -5.90
N ASP A 153 -1.39 18.12 -5.86
CA ASP A 153 -2.42 18.42 -4.86
C ASP A 153 -3.64 17.51 -4.97
N GLN A 154 -4.09 17.23 -6.20
CA GLN A 154 -5.24 16.38 -6.46
C GLN A 154 -4.94 14.92 -6.07
N ILE A 155 -3.76 14.42 -6.45
CA ILE A 155 -3.34 13.04 -6.16
C ILE A 155 -3.18 12.82 -4.64
N HIS A 156 -2.54 13.76 -3.93
CA HIS A 156 -2.40 13.67 -2.47
C HIS A 156 -3.76 13.69 -1.76
N ARG A 157 -4.70 14.54 -2.19
CA ARG A 157 -6.06 14.56 -1.63
C ARG A 157 -6.80 13.23 -1.84
N ALA A 158 -6.66 12.62 -3.02
CA ALA A 158 -7.28 11.33 -3.31
C ALA A 158 -6.77 10.24 -2.35
N ALA A 159 -5.47 10.22 -2.08
CA ALA A 159 -4.90 9.24 -1.17
C ALA A 159 -5.23 9.51 0.31
N ILE A 160 -5.33 10.78 0.75
CA ILE A 160 -5.87 11.11 2.08
C ILE A 160 -7.29 10.58 2.22
N GLU A 161 -8.11 10.76 1.18
CA GLU A 161 -9.48 10.27 1.18
C GLU A 161 -9.55 8.74 1.26
N VAL A 162 -8.63 8.01 0.59
CA VAL A 162 -8.51 6.55 0.76
C VAL A 162 -8.17 6.20 2.21
N MET A 163 -7.15 6.82 2.80
CA MET A 163 -6.80 6.56 4.20
C MET A 163 -7.97 6.86 5.15
N ARG A 164 -8.66 7.98 4.95
CA ARG A 164 -9.85 8.36 5.73
C ARG A 164 -10.97 7.34 5.62
N ARG A 165 -11.20 6.76 4.43
CA ARG A 165 -12.17 5.68 4.23
C ARG A 165 -11.70 4.37 4.87
N THR A 166 -10.42 4.06 4.80
CA THR A 166 -9.82 2.90 5.48
C THR A 166 -10.00 2.95 7.00
N LEU A 167 -9.92 4.12 7.64
CA LEU A 167 -10.23 4.30 9.07
C LEU A 167 -11.67 3.91 9.45
N ARG A 168 -12.58 3.84 8.48
CA ARG A 168 -13.98 3.41 8.70
C ARG A 168 -14.12 1.89 8.72
N LEU A 169 -13.13 1.12 8.27
CA LEU A 169 -13.12 -0.34 8.40
C LEU A 169 -13.03 -0.73 9.88
N GLU A 170 -13.53 -1.91 10.24
CA GLU A 170 -13.41 -2.45 11.62
C GLU A 170 -12.06 -3.12 11.87
N ALA A 171 -11.35 -3.52 10.80
CA ALA A 171 -10.07 -4.19 10.88
C ALA A 171 -8.98 -3.25 11.45
N ILE A 172 -8.47 -3.58 12.64
CA ILE A 172 -7.53 -2.71 13.36
C ILE A 172 -6.18 -2.54 12.63
N ALA A 173 -5.69 -3.58 11.93
CA ALA A 173 -4.47 -3.48 11.13
C ALA A 173 -4.63 -2.46 9.98
N CYS A 174 -5.82 -2.38 9.37
CA CYS A 174 -6.11 -1.39 8.33
C CYS A 174 -6.24 0.02 8.91
N GLN A 175 -6.87 0.16 10.08
CA GLN A 175 -6.94 1.44 10.79
C GLN A 175 -5.53 1.95 11.13
N GLU A 176 -4.68 1.07 11.66
CA GLU A 176 -3.29 1.38 11.97
C GLU A 176 -2.50 1.84 10.73
N ALA A 177 -2.57 1.09 9.63
CA ALA A 177 -1.94 1.46 8.37
C ALA A 177 -2.39 2.82 7.84
N ALA A 178 -3.68 3.13 7.92
CA ALA A 178 -4.19 4.44 7.51
C ALA A 178 -3.71 5.57 8.43
N LEU A 179 -3.64 5.35 9.74
CA LEU A 179 -3.06 6.32 10.68
C LEU A 179 -1.57 6.52 10.42
N HIS A 180 -0.85 5.44 10.12
CA HIS A 180 0.58 5.48 9.81
C HIS A 180 0.84 6.40 8.59
N GLY A 181 0.16 6.14 7.48
CA GLY A 181 0.26 6.96 6.27
C GLY A 181 -0.18 8.42 6.48
N LEU A 182 -1.27 8.66 7.23
CA LEU A 182 -1.70 10.03 7.56
C LEU A 182 -0.64 10.78 8.39
N GLY A 183 0.07 10.08 9.27
CA GLY A 183 1.15 10.66 10.06
C GLY A 183 2.28 11.22 9.21
N HIS A 184 2.73 10.48 8.19
CA HIS A 184 3.76 10.97 7.25
C HIS A 184 3.36 12.27 6.55
N TRP A 185 2.06 12.49 6.35
CA TRP A 185 1.54 13.66 5.67
C TRP A 185 1.15 14.81 6.59
N ALA A 186 1.17 14.64 7.91
CA ALA A 186 0.80 15.68 8.86
C ALA A 186 1.64 16.96 8.70
N ARG A 187 2.91 16.83 8.27
CA ARG A 187 3.78 17.98 7.99
C ARG A 187 3.34 18.78 6.75
N TYR A 188 2.81 18.11 5.73
CA TYR A 188 2.51 18.70 4.43
C TYR A 188 1.03 19.07 4.26
N ARG A 189 0.13 18.33 4.94
CA ARG A 189 -1.33 18.44 4.87
C ARG A 189 -1.95 18.42 6.28
N PRO A 190 -1.52 19.31 7.20
CA PRO A 190 -1.89 19.22 8.61
C PRO A 190 -3.40 19.33 8.85
N ASN A 191 -4.11 20.13 8.05
CA ASN A 191 -5.54 20.35 8.23
C ASN A 191 -6.36 19.14 7.77
N GLU A 192 -6.03 18.56 6.61
CA GLU A 192 -6.70 17.38 6.08
C GLU A 192 -6.43 16.15 6.97
N VAL A 193 -5.19 15.99 7.45
CA VAL A 193 -4.81 14.92 8.39
C VAL A 193 -5.54 15.08 9.72
N ALA A 194 -5.54 16.29 10.30
CA ALA A 194 -6.25 16.55 11.54
C ALA A 194 -7.75 16.25 11.40
N ALA A 195 -8.39 16.68 10.30
CA ALA A 195 -9.80 16.41 10.06
C ALA A 195 -10.11 14.91 9.97
N ALA A 196 -9.30 14.12 9.25
CA ALA A 196 -9.48 12.68 9.12
C ALA A 196 -9.32 11.95 10.47
N VAL A 197 -8.29 12.32 11.24
CA VAL A 197 -8.02 11.72 12.56
C VAL A 197 -9.08 12.14 13.60
N ASP A 198 -9.49 13.40 13.61
CA ASP A 198 -10.50 13.91 14.54
C ASP A 198 -11.87 13.25 14.25
N GLU A 199 -12.21 13.01 12.98
CA GLU A 199 -13.39 12.21 12.59
C GLU A 199 -13.31 10.79 13.15
N PHE A 200 -12.17 10.11 12.96
CA PHE A 200 -11.96 8.75 13.47
C PHE A 200 -12.05 8.68 15.00
N LEU A 201 -11.45 9.62 15.72
CA LEU A 201 -11.51 9.69 17.17
C LEU A 201 -12.93 10.01 17.68
N GLY A 202 -13.70 10.79 16.91
CA GLY A 202 -15.04 11.27 17.27
C GLY A 202 -16.22 10.40 16.84
N ASP A 203 -16.03 9.34 16.05
CA ASP A 203 -17.12 8.57 15.43
C ASP A 203 -17.99 7.71 16.39
N GLY A 204 -17.72 7.76 17.70
CA GLY A 204 -18.49 7.06 18.73
C GLY A 204 -18.24 5.55 18.84
N ARG A 205 -17.44 4.95 17.95
CA ARG A 205 -17.06 3.54 18.05
C ARG A 205 -16.04 3.34 19.15
N SER A 206 -16.24 2.28 19.96
CA SER A 206 -15.24 1.84 20.94
C SER A 206 -13.98 1.39 20.22
N LYS A 207 -12.82 1.84 20.70
CA LYS A 207 -11.50 1.57 20.11
C LYS A 207 -10.53 1.10 21.19
N ARG A 208 -9.57 0.26 20.81
CA ARG A 208 -8.45 -0.12 21.68
C ARG A 208 -7.68 1.13 22.11
N ALA A 209 -7.14 1.13 23.32
CA ALA A 209 -6.46 2.32 23.86
C ALA A 209 -5.17 2.64 23.08
N GLU A 210 -4.50 1.61 22.58
CA GLU A 210 -3.28 1.69 21.79
C GLU A 210 -3.54 2.39 20.46
N ILE A 211 -4.61 2.02 19.73
CA ILE A 211 -4.95 2.67 18.45
C ILE A 211 -5.39 4.13 18.64
N VAL A 212 -6.06 4.46 19.75
CA VAL A 212 -6.39 5.85 20.10
C VAL A 212 -5.12 6.68 20.37
N SER A 213 -4.14 6.08 21.05
CA SER A 213 -2.85 6.73 21.33
C SER A 213 -2.07 6.95 20.03
N TYR A 214 -2.02 5.92 19.19
CA TYR A 214 -1.38 5.98 17.88
C TYR A 214 -2.02 7.04 16.96
N ALA A 215 -3.35 7.13 16.95
CA ALA A 215 -4.07 8.17 16.20
C ALA A 215 -3.68 9.58 16.63
N ARG A 216 -3.53 9.83 17.93
CA ARG A 216 -3.08 11.13 18.44
C ARG A 216 -1.64 11.45 18.05
N TRP A 217 -0.77 10.44 17.97
CA TRP A 217 0.60 10.62 17.49
C TRP A 217 0.64 10.90 15.99
N ALA A 218 -0.09 10.11 15.19
CA ALA A 218 -0.25 10.31 13.75
C ALA A 218 -0.77 11.72 13.43
N ARG A 219 -1.74 12.22 14.20
CA ARG A 219 -2.25 13.61 14.06
C ARG A 219 -1.14 14.67 14.13
N CYS A 220 -0.06 14.40 14.85
CA CYS A 220 1.08 15.29 15.04
C CYS A 220 2.28 14.92 14.16
N GLY A 221 2.14 13.94 13.27
CA GLY A 221 3.22 13.43 12.42
C GLY A 221 4.24 12.57 13.15
N CYS A 222 3.86 11.97 14.27
CA CYS A 222 4.70 11.03 15.01
C CYS A 222 4.23 9.60 14.72
N VAL A 223 4.94 8.91 13.83
CA VAL A 223 4.69 7.51 13.46
C VAL A 223 5.99 6.72 13.49
N LEU A 224 5.90 5.40 13.70
CA LEU A 224 7.02 4.49 13.93
C LEU A 224 7.33 3.62 12.72
#